data_AF-A0A918RF37-F1
#
_entry.id   AF-A0A918RF37-F1
#
_cell.length_a   1.000
_cell.length_b   1.000
_cell.length_c   1.000
_cell.angle_alpha   90.00
_cell.angle_beta   90.00
_cell.angle_gamma   90.00
#
_symmetry.space_group_name_H-M   'P 1'
#
loop_
_entity.id
_entity.type
_entity.pdbx_description
1 polymer ?
#
loop_
_entity_poly.entity_id
_entity_poly.type
_entity_poly.pdbx_seq_one_letter_code
_entity_poly.pdbx_strand_id
1 'polypeptide(L)'
;MNESKRLNFLKSYLKLYGVEKIELIDKTVDSISGIAIYDENDPEERQEFIWHKSEKQVPSPELNILIEKIVAEKWHNGDKILENIEELEFEEFDNTTKEKILTELFDVQIRMVEDGEETDSYWVHY
;
A
#
# COMPACT_ATOMS: atom_id res chain seq x y z
N MET A 1 19.81 6.02 8.65
CA MET A 1 18.49 6.20 9.29
C MET A 1 17.76 4.89 9.20
N ASN A 2 17.24 4.34 10.31
CA ASN A 2 16.36 3.17 10.21
C ASN A 2 15.08 3.60 9.53
N GLU A 3 14.70 2.88 8.48
CA GLU A 3 13.47 3.11 7.75
C GLU A 3 12.26 2.81 8.66
N SER A 4 11.25 3.67 8.64
CA SER A 4 10.11 3.51 9.53
C SER A 4 9.12 2.46 9.05
N LYS A 5 8.34 1.88 9.97
CA LYS A 5 7.34 0.85 9.64
C LYS A 5 6.35 1.37 8.61
N ARG A 6 5.95 2.64 8.74
CA ARG A 6 5.05 3.30 7.78
C ARG A 6 5.62 3.36 6.37
N LEU A 7 6.87 3.78 6.23
CA LEU A 7 7.52 3.87 4.91
C LEU A 7 7.73 2.49 4.28
N ASN A 8 8.12 1.49 5.07
CA ASN A 8 8.24 0.11 4.60
C ASN A 8 6.91 -0.42 4.07
N PHE A 9 5.84 -0.20 4.83
CA PHE A 9 4.50 -0.60 4.41
C PHE A 9 4.07 0.11 3.12
N LEU A 10 4.21 1.44 3.04
CA LEU A 10 3.84 2.21 1.85
C LEU A 10 4.59 1.75 0.60
N LYS A 11 5.88 1.44 0.72
CA LYS A 11 6.70 0.90 -0.37
C LYS A 11 6.23 -0.46 -0.88
N SER A 12 5.64 -1.29 -0.02
CA SER A 12 5.04 -2.55 -0.45
C SER A 12 3.64 -2.31 -1.02
N TYR A 13 2.77 -1.62 -0.29
CA TYR A 13 1.37 -1.41 -0.67
C TYR A 13 1.21 -0.68 -2.01
N LEU A 14 1.96 0.41 -2.23
CA LEU A 14 1.82 1.19 -3.45
C LEU A 14 2.32 0.48 -4.72
N LYS A 15 3.05 -0.64 -4.60
CA LYS A 15 3.39 -1.50 -5.75
C LYS A 15 2.16 -2.11 -6.41
N LEU A 16 1.06 -2.29 -5.68
CA LEU A 16 -0.22 -2.75 -6.25
C LEU A 16 -0.72 -1.79 -7.35
N TYR A 17 -0.32 -0.53 -7.29
CA TYR A 17 -0.67 0.52 -8.23
C TYR A 17 0.44 0.79 -9.26
N GLY A 18 1.53 0.02 -9.26
CA GLY A 18 2.65 0.23 -10.17
C GLY A 18 3.61 1.34 -9.73
N VAL A 19 3.55 1.81 -8.49
CA VAL A 19 4.49 2.82 -7.98
C VAL A 19 5.89 2.20 -7.86
N GLU A 20 6.86 2.79 -8.57
CA GLU A 20 8.25 2.36 -8.57
C GLU A 20 9.05 2.96 -7.41
N LYS A 21 8.70 4.19 -7.02
CA LYS A 21 9.44 4.94 -6.01
C LYS A 21 8.55 5.88 -5.21
N ILE A 22 8.97 6.12 -3.97
CA ILE A 22 8.35 7.10 -3.08
C ILE A 22 9.39 8.17 -2.73
N GLU A 23 9.03 9.43 -2.93
CA GLU A 23 9.75 10.58 -2.40
C GLU A 23 9.00 11.11 -1.18
N LEU A 24 9.66 11.21 -0.02
CA LEU A 24 9.02 11.70 1.20
C LEU A 24 9.00 13.22 1.25
N ILE A 25 7.84 13.78 1.60
CA ILE A 25 7.65 15.22 1.81
C ILE A 25 7.70 15.54 3.31
N ASP A 26 6.80 14.93 4.10
CA ASP A 26 6.71 15.19 5.54
C ASP A 26 6.35 13.93 6.34
N LYS A 27 6.70 13.98 7.63
CA LYS A 27 6.40 12.92 8.58
C LYS A 27 6.11 13.48 9.96
N THR A 28 4.88 13.30 10.40
CA THR A 28 4.44 13.63 11.76
C THR A 28 4.27 12.37 12.61
N VAL A 29 3.83 12.52 13.85
CA VAL A 29 3.50 11.39 14.73
C VAL A 29 2.34 10.56 14.16
N ASP A 30 1.38 11.22 13.49
CA ASP A 30 0.10 10.64 13.09
C ASP A 30 -0.09 10.57 11.57
N SER A 31 0.83 11.13 10.78
CA SER A 31 0.79 11.09 9.32
C SER A 31 2.16 10.94 8.67
N ILE A 32 2.16 10.47 7.43
CA ILE A 32 3.31 10.44 6.52
C ILE A 32 2.81 10.85 5.13
N SER A 33 3.53 11.75 4.46
CA SER A 33 3.17 12.22 3.12
C SER A 33 4.37 12.15 2.17
N GLY A 34 4.06 12.09 0.88
CA GLY A 34 5.07 11.95 -0.15
C GLY A 34 4.50 12.01 -1.55
N ILE A 35 5.35 11.69 -2.50
CA ILE A 35 5.04 11.58 -3.92
C ILE A 35 5.27 10.13 -4.31
N ALA A 36 4.22 9.49 -4.81
CA ALA A 36 4.29 8.23 -5.52
C ALA A 36 4.75 8.51 -6.96
N ILE A 37 5.79 7.82 -7.41
CA ILE A 37 6.39 7.99 -8.73
C ILE A 37 6.20 6.66 -9.49
N TYR A 38 5.51 6.72 -10.63
CA TYR A 38 5.19 5.56 -11.47
C TYR A 38 6.20 5.37 -12.61
N ASP A 39 6.73 6.47 -13.16
CA ASP A 39 7.88 6.46 -14.08
C ASP A 39 8.85 7.57 -13.67
N GLU A 40 10.09 7.22 -13.31
CA GLU A 40 11.11 8.21 -12.94
C GLU A 40 11.51 9.15 -14.11
N ASN A 41 11.20 8.76 -15.34
CA ASN A 41 11.54 9.52 -16.55
C ASN A 41 10.43 10.45 -17.02
N ASP A 42 9.21 10.31 -16.48
CA ASP A 42 8.06 11.14 -16.82
C ASP A 42 7.60 11.98 -15.61
N PRO A 43 7.76 13.31 -15.65
CA PRO A 43 7.32 14.17 -14.54
C PRO A 43 5.80 14.20 -14.36
N GLU A 44 5.01 13.79 -15.36
CA GLU A 44 3.55 13.73 -15.27
C GLU A 44 3.06 12.46 -14.54
N GLU A 45 3.89 11.42 -14.46
CA GLU A 45 3.60 10.13 -13.81
C GLU A 45 3.92 10.16 -12.30
N ARG A 46 3.33 11.13 -11.61
CA ARG A 46 3.56 11.40 -10.18
C ARG A 46 2.24 11.75 -9.48
N GLN A 47 2.07 11.27 -8.24
CA GLN A 47 0.88 11.55 -7.43
C GLN A 47 1.27 11.85 -5.99
N GLU A 48 0.83 13.00 -5.47
CA GLU A 48 0.98 13.31 -4.05
C GLU A 48 0.02 12.46 -3.20
N PHE A 49 0.48 12.05 -2.02
CA PHE A 49 -0.32 11.28 -1.09
C PHE A 49 -0.06 11.67 0.37
N ILE A 50 -1.04 11.35 1.21
CA ILE A 50 -0.92 11.38 2.66
C ILE A 50 -1.59 10.16 3.29
N TRP A 51 -0.91 9.56 4.27
CA TRP A 51 -1.44 8.46 5.05
C TRP A 51 -1.53 8.82 6.52
N HIS A 52 -2.77 8.88 7.04
CA HIS A 52 -3.10 9.24 8.42
C HIS A 52 -3.01 8.04 9.35
N LYS A 53 -1.79 7.54 9.55
CA LYS A 53 -1.49 6.51 10.55
C LYS A 53 -0.23 6.86 11.32
N SER A 54 -0.21 6.50 12.60
CA SER A 54 0.99 6.48 13.43
C SER A 54 1.77 5.17 13.26
N GLU A 55 3.01 5.12 13.76
CA GLU A 55 3.86 3.90 13.73
C GLU A 55 3.23 2.68 14.44
N LYS A 56 2.23 2.90 15.32
CA LYS A 56 1.52 1.84 16.04
C LYS A 56 0.31 1.30 15.28
N GLN A 57 -0.15 2.02 14.26
CA GLN A 57 -1.33 1.68 13.47
C GLN A 57 -0.97 1.11 12.10
N VAL A 58 0.32 0.91 11.83
CA VAL A 58 0.79 0.21 10.63
C VAL A 58 0.26 -1.24 10.69
N PRO A 59 -0.27 -1.76 9.57
CA PRO A 59 -0.68 -3.16 9.47
C PRO A 59 0.44 -4.14 9.83
N SER A 60 0.05 -5.40 9.96
CA SER A 60 0.96 -6.48 10.30
C SER A 60 2.09 -6.64 9.26
N PRO A 61 3.32 -7.00 9.66
CA PRO A 61 4.40 -7.31 8.71
C PRO A 61 4.03 -8.41 7.71
N GLU A 62 3.17 -9.35 8.10
CA GLU A 62 2.62 -10.42 7.28
C GLU A 62 1.85 -9.87 6.07
N LEU A 63 1.16 -8.73 6.22
CA LEU A 63 0.48 -8.08 5.09
C LEU A 63 1.48 -7.66 3.99
N ASN A 64 2.69 -7.23 4.34
CA ASN A 64 3.71 -6.92 3.31
C ASN A 64 4.05 -8.18 2.50
N ILE A 65 4.20 -9.34 3.15
CA ILE A 65 4.51 -10.60 2.47
C ILE A 65 3.37 -10.98 1.51
N LEU A 66 2.11 -10.82 1.95
CA LEU A 66 0.94 -11.03 1.08
C LEU A 66 0.96 -10.10 -0.13
N ILE A 67 1.20 -8.80 0.07
CA ILE A 67 1.25 -7.81 -1.02
C ILE A 67 2.35 -8.16 -2.03
N GLU A 68 3.56 -8.48 -1.58
CA GLU A 68 4.65 -8.86 -2.48
C GLU A 68 4.29 -10.10 -3.31
N LYS A 69 3.57 -11.07 -2.72
CA LYS A 69 3.10 -12.26 -3.43
C LYS A 69 2.01 -11.94 -4.45
N ILE A 70 1.03 -11.09 -4.10
CA ILE A 70 -0.01 -10.60 -5.00
C ILE A 70 0.61 -9.93 -6.24
N VAL A 71 1.61 -9.06 -6.02
CA VAL A 71 2.32 -8.35 -7.09
C VAL A 71 3.14 -9.33 -7.95
N ALA A 72 3.90 -10.24 -7.34
CA ALA A 72 4.75 -11.19 -8.05
C ALA A 72 3.94 -12.14 -8.94
N GLU A 73 2.82 -12.64 -8.44
CA GLU A 73 1.93 -13.56 -9.15
C GLU A 73 0.89 -12.85 -10.03
N LYS A 74 0.89 -11.51 -10.04
CA LYS A 74 -0.05 -10.66 -10.79
C LYS A 74 -1.51 -10.98 -10.49
N TRP A 75 -1.84 -11.14 -9.21
CA TRP A 75 -3.20 -11.40 -8.73
C TRP A 75 -4.03 -10.12 -8.53
N HIS A 76 -3.66 -9.06 -9.23
CA HIS A 76 -4.35 -7.78 -9.19
C HIS A 76 -4.33 -7.09 -10.56
N ASN A 77 -5.24 -6.14 -10.74
CA ASN A 77 -5.25 -5.20 -11.85
C ASN A 77 -5.62 -3.82 -11.31
N GLY A 78 -4.62 -2.98 -11.06
CA GLY A 78 -4.80 -1.71 -10.33
C GLY A 78 -5.22 -1.96 -8.88
N ASP A 79 -6.29 -1.29 -8.46
CA ASP A 79 -6.97 -1.44 -7.15
C ASP A 79 -7.74 -2.75 -7.00
N LYS A 80 -8.01 -3.47 -8.09
CA LYS A 80 -8.81 -4.69 -8.08
C LYS A 80 -7.96 -5.93 -7.81
N ILE A 81 -8.25 -6.67 -6.74
CA ILE A 81 -7.68 -8.00 -6.45
C ILE A 81 -8.52 -9.08 -7.12
N LEU A 82 -7.93 -10.23 -7.46
CA LEU A 82 -8.69 -11.40 -7.89
C LEU A 82 -9.71 -11.83 -6.82
N GLU A 83 -10.98 -11.96 -7.22
CA GLU A 83 -12.11 -12.30 -6.33
C GLU A 83 -11.92 -13.62 -5.56
N ASN A 84 -11.09 -14.54 -6.08
CA ASN A 84 -10.84 -15.84 -5.47
C ASN A 84 -9.53 -15.90 -4.66
N ILE A 85 -8.93 -14.76 -4.30
CA ILE A 85 -7.70 -14.74 -3.48
C ILE A 85 -7.87 -15.44 -2.12
N GLU A 86 -9.09 -15.43 -1.58
CA GLU A 86 -9.45 -16.16 -0.35
C GLU A 86 -9.32 -17.68 -0.50
N GLU A 87 -9.48 -18.20 -1.71
CA GLU A 87 -9.37 -19.63 -2.02
C GLU A 87 -7.94 -20.09 -2.28
N LEU A 88 -7.01 -19.14 -2.50
CA LEU A 88 -5.61 -19.45 -2.75
C LEU A 88 -4.93 -19.94 -1.46
N GLU A 89 -4.08 -20.95 -1.61
CA GLU A 89 -3.23 -21.45 -0.53
C GLU A 89 -1.94 -20.65 -0.46
N PHE A 90 -1.58 -20.24 0.76
CA PHE A 90 -0.36 -19.52 1.07
C PHE A 90 0.47 -20.40 2.01
N GLU A 91 1.68 -20.77 1.61
CA GLU A 91 2.58 -21.56 2.47
C GLU A 91 3.08 -20.74 3.68
N GLU A 92 3.02 -19.41 3.57
CA GLU A 92 3.54 -18.46 4.56
C GLU A 92 2.58 -18.25 5.75
N PHE A 93 1.29 -18.59 5.60
CA PHE A 93 0.25 -18.26 6.56
C PHE A 93 -0.75 -19.41 6.76
N ASP A 94 -1.27 -19.54 7.97
CA ASP A 94 -2.50 -20.30 8.18
C ASP A 94 -3.73 -19.51 7.71
N ASN A 95 -4.88 -20.19 7.56
CA ASN A 95 -6.12 -19.56 7.08
C ASN A 95 -6.58 -18.42 7.99
N THR A 96 -6.42 -18.53 9.31
CA THR A 96 -6.81 -17.47 10.25
C THR A 96 -5.98 -16.20 10.08
N THR A 97 -4.66 -16.36 9.87
CA THR A 97 -3.76 -15.24 9.58
C THR A 97 -4.09 -14.64 8.24
N LYS A 98 -4.34 -15.47 7.21
CA LYS A 98 -4.74 -15.05 5.86
C LYS A 98 -6.01 -14.17 5.88
N GLU A 99 -7.07 -14.64 6.54
CA GLU A 99 -8.34 -13.88 6.66
C GLU A 99 -8.11 -12.53 7.34
N LYS A 100 -7.30 -12.51 8.40
CA LYS A 100 -6.98 -11.28 9.12
C LYS A 100 -6.21 -10.29 8.23
N ILE A 101 -5.16 -10.73 7.54
CA ILE A 101 -4.35 -9.83 6.71
C ILE A 101 -5.09 -9.39 5.45
N LEU A 102 -5.99 -10.20 4.89
CA LEU A 102 -6.90 -9.77 3.82
C LEU A 102 -7.83 -8.66 4.32
N THR A 103 -8.40 -8.80 5.52
CA THR A 103 -9.19 -7.73 6.14
C THR A 103 -8.34 -6.46 6.31
N GLU A 104 -7.11 -6.58 6.81
CA GLU A 104 -6.19 -5.44 6.92
C GLU A 104 -5.89 -4.79 5.55
N LEU A 105 -5.74 -5.58 4.48
CA LEU A 105 -5.51 -5.08 3.12
C LEU A 105 -6.66 -4.17 2.65
N PHE A 106 -7.90 -4.63 2.80
CA PHE A 106 -9.09 -3.89 2.36
C PHE A 106 -9.42 -2.68 3.25
N ASP A 107 -8.88 -2.62 4.47
CA ASP A 107 -9.03 -1.48 5.38
C ASP A 107 -8.01 -0.35 5.13
N VAL A 108 -6.99 -0.59 4.29
CA VAL A 108 -5.96 0.42 3.99
C VAL A 108 -6.52 1.46 3.04
N GLN A 109 -6.49 2.71 3.48
CA GLN A 109 -6.81 3.87 2.66
C GLN A 109 -5.69 4.90 2.80
N ILE A 110 -5.04 5.21 1.68
CA ILE A 110 -4.02 6.26 1.57
C ILE A 110 -4.60 7.37 0.69
N ARG A 111 -4.70 8.59 1.21
CA ARG A 111 -5.37 9.69 0.53
C ARG A 111 -4.46 10.23 -0.57
N MET A 112 -5.01 10.43 -1.76
CA MET A 112 -4.38 11.21 -2.82
C MET A 112 -4.57 12.69 -2.53
N VAL A 113 -3.59 13.50 -2.92
CA VAL A 113 -3.61 14.96 -2.74
C VAL A 113 -3.51 15.62 -4.10
N GLU A 114 -4.46 16.51 -4.41
CA GLU A 114 -4.46 17.34 -5.61
C GLU A 114 -4.65 18.80 -5.18
N ASP A 115 -3.81 19.70 -5.68
CA ASP A 115 -3.84 21.13 -5.33
C ASP A 115 -3.85 21.41 -3.80
N GLY A 116 -3.25 20.51 -3.01
CA GLY A 116 -3.19 20.58 -1.55
C GLY A 116 -4.45 20.08 -0.82
N GLU A 117 -5.43 19.54 -1.54
CA GLU A 117 -6.65 18.95 -0.98
C GLU A 117 -6.67 17.43 -1.14
N GLU A 118 -7.19 16.73 -0.14
CA GLU A 118 -7.33 15.26 -0.20
C GLU A 118 -8.54 14.88 -1.06
N THR A 119 -8.31 14.25 -2.21
CA THR A 119 -9.35 13.92 -3.19
C THR A 119 -9.79 12.47 -3.08
N ASP A 120 -9.05 11.57 -3.72
CA ASP A 120 -9.34 10.14 -3.79
C ASP A 120 -8.42 9.34 -2.86
N SER A 121 -8.37 8.02 -3.02
CA SER A 121 -7.52 7.15 -2.21
C SER A 121 -7.00 5.95 -2.98
N TYR A 122 -5.77 5.57 -2.68
CA TYR A 122 -5.32 4.21 -2.90
C TYR A 122 -6.05 3.30 -1.91
N TRP A 123 -7.06 2.62 -2.42
CA TRP A 123 -7.86 1.66 -1.69
C TRP A 123 -8.09 0.43 -2.57
N VAL A 124 -7.86 -0.74 -2.00
CA VAL A 124 -7.98 -2.00 -2.71
C VAL A 124 -9.40 -2.56 -2.54
N HIS A 125 -9.94 -3.18 -3.58
CA HIS A 125 -11.22 -3.88 -3.53
C HIS A 125 -11.22 -5.14 -4.41
N TYR A 126 -12.32 -5.90 -4.36
CA TYR A 126 -12.52 -7.11 -5.17
C TYR A 126 -12.86 -6.82 -6.63
#